data_AF-A0A0D8XQ32-F1
#
_entry.id   AF-A0A0D8XQ32-F1
#
_cell.length_a   1.000
_cell.length_b   1.000
_cell.length_c   1.000
_cell.angle_alpha   90.00
_cell.angle_beta   90.00
_cell.angle_gamma   90.00
#
_symmetry.space_group_name_H-M   'P 1'
#
loop_
_entity.id
_entity.type
_entity.pdbx_description
1 polymer ?
#
loop_
_entity_poly.entity_id
_entity_poly.type
_entity_poly.pdbx_seq_one_letter_code
_entity_poly.pdbx_strand_id
1 'polypeptide(L)'
;MVRCYRCHSHELCHDHGSYRLVTRHKLQPTMWINQYICMLFSAAYHTFCCANEHQRQKFLKLDVFGISAGLLGMYLSGIYTAFFCFTEHLNTYFYMLLSIFLITVYVPMRRDFFDQKVMGSRIGYLHMIYSSITIFGFCPTIHWVYLHGGLSNSHVSYWIVDIFVLYGLIGAAFFFYVTLIPERLYPGRFDLVGCSHQWWHVLVLSAMIYWQRSGIELLSFYRLNKFSCQDTITQSLQNNTSYQ
;
A
#
# COMPACT_ATOMS: atom_id res chain seq x y z
N MET A 1 17.72 -21.75 3.69
CA MET A 1 19.20 -21.57 3.70
C MET A 1 19.52 -20.08 3.66
N VAL A 2 20.01 -19.55 4.79
CA VAL A 2 20.55 -18.20 4.93
C VAL A 2 21.93 -18.18 4.28
N ARG A 3 22.18 -17.28 3.31
CA ARG A 3 23.49 -17.20 2.64
C ARG A 3 24.27 -15.98 3.11
N CYS A 4 24.94 -16.14 4.25
CA CYS A 4 25.89 -15.16 4.75
C CYS A 4 27.17 -15.16 3.89
N TYR A 5 27.65 -13.98 3.48
CA TYR A 5 28.96 -13.83 2.81
C TYR A 5 29.98 -13.22 3.78
N ARG A 6 31.18 -13.80 3.80
CA ARG A 6 32.33 -13.37 4.63
C ARG A 6 33.02 -12.17 3.95
N CYS A 7 33.31 -11.10 4.69
CA CYS A 7 34.10 -9.97 4.17
C CYS A 7 35.56 -10.40 3.95
N HIS A 8 36.14 -10.02 2.80
CA HIS A 8 37.48 -10.48 2.40
C HIS A 8 38.50 -9.36 2.17
N SER A 9 38.15 -8.08 2.37
CA SER A 9 39.05 -6.95 2.16
C SER A 9 39.48 -6.30 3.47
N HIS A 10 40.79 -6.02 3.58
CA HIS A 10 41.49 -5.59 4.78
C HIS A 10 41.31 -4.12 5.19
N GLU A 11 40.47 -3.33 4.53
CA GLU A 11 40.17 -1.94 4.95
C GLU A 11 38.89 -1.89 5.80
N LEU A 12 39.05 -2.40 7.03
CA LEU A 12 38.37 -2.10 8.29
C LEU A 12 36.85 -1.78 8.27
N CYS A 13 36.03 -2.83 8.46
CA CYS A 13 34.70 -2.71 9.07
C CYS A 13 34.85 -2.57 10.59
N HIS A 14 34.63 -1.36 11.12
CA HIS A 14 34.99 -1.07 12.51
C HIS A 14 33.89 -1.30 13.57
N ASP A 15 32.63 -1.63 13.22
CA ASP A 15 31.65 -1.93 14.28
C ASP A 15 30.36 -2.67 13.85
N HIS A 16 30.47 -3.83 13.16
CA HIS A 16 29.32 -4.73 13.03
C HIS A 16 29.76 -6.19 12.95
N GLY A 17 29.22 -7.02 13.85
CA GLY A 17 29.42 -8.45 13.89
C GLY A 17 29.11 -9.16 12.56
N SER A 18 30.19 -9.42 11.82
CA SER A 18 30.50 -10.63 11.03
C SER A 18 29.56 -11.09 9.91
N TYR A 19 28.45 -10.39 9.62
CA TYR A 19 27.51 -10.82 8.58
C TYR A 19 26.95 -9.63 7.77
N ARG A 20 27.05 -9.72 6.44
CA ARG A 20 26.32 -8.84 5.51
C ARG A 20 24.89 -9.38 5.36
N LEU A 21 23.90 -8.64 5.86
CA LEU A 21 22.47 -8.97 5.72
C LEU A 21 22.10 -9.17 4.24
N VAL A 22 21.63 -10.37 3.91
CA VAL A 22 21.03 -10.71 2.60
C VAL A 22 19.68 -10.00 2.48
N THR A 23 19.33 -9.27 1.44
CA THR A 23 20.03 -8.40 0.49
C THR A 23 18.93 -7.41 0.13
N ARG A 24 19.09 -6.11 0.44
CA ARG A 24 18.18 -5.03 0.01
C ARG A 24 17.75 -5.21 -1.47
N HIS A 25 18.68 -5.69 -2.28
CA HIS A 25 18.56 -5.98 -3.71
C HIS A 25 17.54 -7.08 -4.12
N LYS A 26 17.20 -8.08 -3.30
CA LYS A 26 16.24 -9.14 -3.69
C LYS A 26 14.83 -8.93 -3.14
N LEU A 27 14.73 -8.36 -1.94
CA LEU A 27 13.43 -8.08 -1.31
C LEU A 27 12.76 -6.86 -1.95
N GLN A 28 13.56 -5.86 -2.33
CA GLN A 28 13.05 -4.64 -2.94
C GLN A 28 12.24 -4.95 -4.21
N PRO A 29 12.75 -5.65 -5.25
CA PRO A 29 11.98 -5.96 -6.45
C PRO A 29 10.65 -6.67 -6.17
N THR A 30 10.63 -7.64 -5.25
CA THR A 30 9.42 -8.41 -4.94
C THR A 30 8.32 -7.57 -4.31
N MET A 31 8.67 -6.54 -3.53
CA MET A 31 7.68 -5.65 -2.92
C MET A 31 7.05 -4.68 -3.92
N TRP A 32 7.71 -4.40 -5.06
CA TRP A 32 7.22 -3.47 -6.09
C TRP A 32 6.38 -4.12 -7.20
N ILE A 33 6.33 -5.46 -7.28
CA ILE A 33 5.70 -6.18 -8.42
C ILE A 33 4.25 -5.72 -8.64
N ASN A 34 3.49 -5.62 -7.56
CA ASN A 34 2.07 -5.24 -7.63
C ASN A 34 1.87 -3.79 -8.12
N GLN A 35 2.74 -2.86 -7.70
CA GLN A 35 2.71 -1.47 -8.13
C GLN A 35 3.09 -1.35 -9.60
N TYR A 36 4.08 -2.12 -10.07
CA TYR A 36 4.42 -2.18 -11.50
C TYR A 36 3.27 -2.72 -12.33
N ILE A 37 2.64 -3.82 -11.90
CA ILE A 37 1.46 -4.39 -12.59
C ILE A 37 0.33 -3.35 -12.67
N CYS A 38 0.04 -2.65 -11.56
CA CYS A 38 -0.97 -1.59 -11.52
C CYS A 38 -0.69 -0.50 -12.56
N MET A 39 0.53 0.07 -12.55
CA MET A 39 0.88 1.17 -13.45
C MET A 39 0.96 0.72 -14.92
N LEU A 40 1.46 -0.48 -15.19
CA LEU A 40 1.55 -1.04 -16.54
C LEU A 40 0.17 -1.27 -17.15
N PHE A 41 -0.77 -1.85 -16.40
CA PHE A 41 -2.13 -2.06 -16.91
C PHE A 41 -2.89 -0.76 -17.08
N SER A 42 -2.64 0.23 -16.22
CA SER A 42 -3.19 1.56 -16.38
C SER A 42 -2.68 2.26 -17.63
N ALA A 43 -1.36 2.24 -17.85
CA ALA A 43 -0.75 2.78 -19.05
C ALA A 43 -1.25 2.07 -20.33
N ALA A 44 -1.38 0.75 -20.30
CA ALA A 44 -1.93 -0.02 -21.42
C ALA A 44 -3.36 0.39 -21.73
N TYR A 45 -4.22 0.57 -20.72
CA TYR A 45 -5.57 1.08 -20.94
C TYR A 45 -5.58 2.44 -21.60
N HIS A 46 -4.85 3.42 -21.06
CA HIS A 46 -4.84 4.76 -21.63
C HIS A 46 -4.17 4.86 -23.01
N THR A 47 -3.33 3.88 -23.38
CA THR A 47 -2.72 3.81 -24.71
C THR A 47 -3.67 3.18 -25.74
N PHE A 48 -4.40 2.14 -25.37
CA PHE A 48 -5.19 1.32 -26.30
C PHE A 48 -6.72 1.56 -26.22
N CYS A 49 -7.20 2.43 -25.34
CA CYS A 49 -8.63 2.66 -25.13
C CYS A 49 -9.37 3.24 -26.35
N CYS A 50 -8.67 3.87 -27.29
CA CYS A 50 -9.25 4.50 -28.48
C CYS A 50 -9.42 3.54 -29.67
N ALA A 51 -8.90 2.30 -29.60
CA ALA A 51 -8.84 1.41 -30.76
C ALA A 51 -10.23 0.89 -31.21
N ASN A 52 -11.02 0.36 -30.28
CA ASN A 52 -12.43 -0.01 -30.47
C ASN A 52 -13.05 -0.32 -29.10
N GLU A 53 -14.38 -0.43 -29.06
CA GLU A 53 -15.13 -0.69 -27.85
C GLU A 53 -14.72 -2.00 -27.15
N HIS A 54 -14.51 -3.08 -27.91
CA HIS A 54 -14.14 -4.37 -27.33
C HIS A 54 -12.79 -4.31 -26.62
N GLN A 55 -11.78 -3.72 -27.24
CA GLN A 55 -10.45 -3.51 -26.66
C GLN A 55 -10.52 -2.56 -25.47
N ARG A 56 -11.28 -1.45 -25.57
CA ARG A 56 -11.50 -0.51 -24.47
C ARG A 56 -12.03 -1.23 -23.22
N GLN A 57 -13.04 -2.08 -23.36
CA GLN A 57 -13.62 -2.83 -22.25
C GLN A 57 -12.64 -3.87 -21.68
N LYS A 58 -11.86 -4.54 -22.53
CA LYS A 58 -10.84 -5.49 -22.10
C LYS A 58 -9.74 -4.81 -21.28
N PHE A 59 -9.19 -3.71 -21.76
CA PHE A 59 -8.13 -3.00 -21.06
C PHE A 59 -8.65 -2.27 -19.81
N LEU A 60 -9.89 -1.78 -19.80
CA LEU A 60 -10.49 -1.21 -18.58
C LEU A 60 -10.55 -2.24 -17.46
N LYS A 61 -10.91 -3.50 -17.78
CA LYS A 61 -10.88 -4.59 -16.79
C LYS A 61 -9.47 -4.89 -16.29
N LEU A 62 -8.47 -4.79 -17.16
CA LEU A 62 -7.05 -4.96 -16.77
C LEU A 62 -6.57 -3.81 -15.88
N ASP A 63 -6.93 -2.57 -16.17
CA ASP A 63 -6.62 -1.40 -15.33
C ASP A 63 -7.21 -1.55 -13.93
N VAL A 64 -8.50 -1.93 -13.86
CA VAL A 64 -9.17 -2.22 -12.59
C VAL A 64 -8.54 -3.38 -11.83
N PHE A 65 -8.18 -4.47 -12.53
CA PHE A 65 -7.41 -5.55 -11.92
C PHE A 65 -6.07 -5.05 -11.38
N GLY A 66 -5.40 -4.17 -12.13
CA GLY A 66 -4.17 -3.49 -11.71
C GLY A 66 -4.35 -2.71 -10.41
N ILE A 67 -5.42 -1.92 -10.29
CA ILE A 67 -5.77 -1.19 -9.07
C ILE A 67 -5.95 -2.16 -7.89
N SER A 68 -6.68 -3.26 -8.08
CA SER A 68 -6.82 -4.30 -7.05
C SER A 68 -5.45 -4.83 -6.63
N ALA A 69 -4.61 -5.23 -7.59
CA ALA A 69 -3.28 -5.80 -7.32
C ALA A 69 -2.39 -4.80 -6.57
N GLY A 70 -2.38 -3.53 -7.01
CA GLY A 70 -1.66 -2.44 -6.36
C GLY A 70 -2.09 -2.23 -4.91
N LEU A 71 -3.41 -2.21 -4.66
CA LEU A 71 -3.97 -2.09 -3.32
C LEU A 71 -3.57 -3.27 -2.42
N LEU A 72 -3.65 -4.50 -2.93
CA LEU A 72 -3.16 -5.68 -2.23
C LEU A 72 -1.67 -5.56 -1.90
N GLY A 73 -0.85 -5.12 -2.85
CA GLY A 73 0.59 -4.94 -2.64
C GLY A 73 0.90 -3.95 -1.51
N MET A 74 0.20 -2.82 -1.46
CA MET A 74 0.35 -1.85 -0.38
C MET A 74 -0.06 -2.43 0.97
N TYR A 75 -1.18 -3.16 1.03
CA TYR A 75 -1.64 -3.81 2.25
C TYR A 75 -0.70 -4.93 2.72
N LEU A 76 -0.25 -5.81 1.83
CA LEU A 76 0.68 -6.88 2.17
C LEU A 76 1.98 -6.32 2.72
N SER A 77 2.56 -5.30 2.06
CA SER A 77 3.76 -4.63 2.56
C SER A 77 3.51 -4.01 3.93
N GLY A 78 2.43 -3.24 4.09
CA GLY A 78 2.11 -2.54 5.32
C GLY A 78 1.87 -3.45 6.52
N ILE A 79 1.03 -4.47 6.35
CA ILE A 79 0.73 -5.45 7.41
C ILE A 79 1.97 -6.27 7.75
N TYR A 80 2.75 -6.69 6.74
CA TYR A 80 3.99 -7.42 6.98
C TYR A 80 4.97 -6.62 7.84
N THR A 81 5.14 -5.33 7.54
CA THR A 81 6.08 -4.48 8.30
C THR A 81 5.53 -4.12 9.67
N ALA A 82 4.24 -3.78 9.77
CA ALA A 82 3.61 -3.40 11.05
C ALA A 82 3.57 -4.57 12.06
N PHE A 83 3.22 -5.77 11.60
CA PHE A 83 3.08 -6.94 12.47
C PHE A 83 4.28 -7.89 12.38
N PHE A 84 5.44 -7.40 11.94
CA PHE A 84 6.66 -8.20 11.79
C PHE A 84 7.05 -8.95 13.07
N CYS A 85 6.87 -8.30 14.23
CA CYS A 85 7.15 -8.88 15.54
C CYS A 85 5.98 -9.71 16.12
N PHE A 86 4.81 -9.71 15.48
CA PHE A 86 3.56 -10.29 15.98
C PHE A 86 2.98 -11.32 15.01
N THR A 87 3.62 -12.50 14.92
CA THR A 87 3.33 -13.52 13.90
C THR A 87 1.87 -13.99 13.87
N GLU A 88 1.22 -14.14 15.03
CA GLU A 88 -0.19 -14.58 15.10
C GLU A 88 -1.13 -13.56 14.43
N HIS A 89 -1.00 -12.28 14.78
CA HIS A 89 -1.80 -11.19 14.20
C HIS A 89 -1.48 -10.98 12.72
N LEU A 90 -0.20 -11.09 12.34
CA LEU A 90 0.23 -11.04 10.94
C LEU A 90 -0.51 -12.07 10.08
N ASN A 91 -0.54 -13.33 10.53
CA ASN A 91 -1.21 -14.41 9.81
C ASN A 91 -2.72 -14.14 9.69
N THR A 92 -3.39 -13.71 10.76
CA THR A 92 -4.81 -13.36 10.73
C THR A 92 -5.12 -12.30 9.66
N TYR A 93 -4.38 -11.19 9.65
CA TYR A 93 -4.60 -10.13 8.67
C TYR A 93 -4.27 -10.57 7.25
N PHE A 94 -3.27 -11.43 7.06
CA PHE A 94 -2.95 -11.99 5.74
C PHE A 94 -4.10 -12.84 5.18
N TYR A 95 -4.69 -13.72 5.98
CA TYR A 95 -5.85 -14.50 5.54
C TYR A 95 -7.05 -13.61 5.22
N MET A 96 -7.33 -12.61 6.05
CA MET A 96 -8.40 -11.64 5.80
C MET A 96 -8.18 -10.86 4.48
N LEU A 97 -6.96 -10.36 4.26
CA LEU A 97 -6.61 -9.62 3.04
C LEU A 97 -6.74 -10.48 1.79
N LEU A 98 -6.32 -11.75 1.87
CA LEU A 98 -6.46 -12.68 0.77
C LEU A 98 -7.94 -12.90 0.41
N SER A 99 -8.82 -13.09 1.41
CA SER A 99 -10.25 -13.22 1.19
C SER A 99 -10.87 -11.96 0.56
N ILE A 100 -10.53 -10.78 1.07
CA ILE A 100 -11.01 -9.50 0.54
C ILE A 100 -10.54 -9.33 -0.92
N PHE A 101 -9.29 -9.66 -1.21
CA PHE A 101 -8.74 -9.54 -2.55
C PHE A 101 -9.42 -10.46 -3.57
N LEU A 102 -9.69 -11.71 -3.20
CA LEU A 102 -10.43 -12.64 -4.08
C LEU A 102 -11.80 -12.08 -4.46
N ILE A 103 -12.52 -11.51 -3.49
CA ILE A 103 -13.81 -10.85 -3.74
C ILE A 103 -13.62 -9.63 -4.65
N THR A 104 -12.61 -8.81 -4.39
CA THR A 104 -12.35 -7.55 -5.11
C THR A 104 -11.87 -7.77 -6.54
N VAL A 105 -11.23 -8.91 -6.84
CA VAL A 105 -10.92 -9.31 -8.22
C VAL A 105 -12.13 -9.92 -8.92
N TYR A 106 -12.92 -10.73 -8.21
CA TYR A 106 -14.07 -11.43 -8.78
C TYR A 106 -15.21 -10.47 -9.17
N VAL A 107 -15.54 -9.51 -8.29
CA VAL A 107 -16.70 -8.62 -8.47
C VAL A 107 -16.61 -7.78 -9.76
N PRO A 108 -15.49 -7.10 -10.09
CA PRO A 108 -15.36 -6.32 -11.31
C PRO A 108 -15.29 -7.16 -12.61
N MET A 109 -15.07 -8.48 -12.54
CA MET A 109 -15.09 -9.33 -13.73
C MET A 109 -16.51 -9.59 -14.25
N ARG A 110 -17.55 -9.34 -13.44
CA ARG A 110 -18.96 -9.45 -13.82
C ARG A 110 -19.32 -8.30 -14.76
N ARG A 111 -19.94 -8.62 -15.91
CA ARG A 111 -20.21 -7.64 -16.98
C ARG A 111 -21.10 -6.47 -16.54
N ASP A 112 -22.00 -6.72 -15.59
CA ASP A 112 -23.07 -5.77 -15.22
C ASP A 112 -22.65 -4.74 -14.16
N PHE A 113 -21.43 -4.83 -13.62
CA PHE A 113 -21.00 -4.03 -12.47
C PHE A 113 -20.47 -2.63 -12.83
N PHE A 114 -20.01 -2.44 -14.07
CA PHE A 114 -19.52 -1.14 -14.55
C PHE A 114 -20.63 -0.17 -14.94
N ASP A 115 -21.82 -0.69 -15.25
CA ASP A 115 -22.95 0.11 -15.73
C ASP A 115 -23.85 0.64 -14.60
N GLN A 116 -23.71 0.10 -13.38
CA GLN A 116 -24.46 0.56 -12.21
C GLN A 116 -23.81 1.78 -11.54
N LYS A 117 -24.10 2.96 -12.09
CA LYS A 117 -23.75 4.25 -11.47
C LYS A 117 -24.73 4.61 -10.36
N VAL A 118 -24.22 5.05 -9.21
CA VAL A 118 -25.06 5.69 -8.17
C VAL A 118 -25.38 7.10 -8.66
N MET A 119 -26.68 7.38 -8.82
CA MET A 119 -27.30 8.61 -9.33
C MET A 119 -26.36 9.81 -9.53
N GLY A 120 -26.11 10.19 -10.79
CA GLY A 120 -25.55 11.49 -11.17
C GLY A 120 -24.09 11.77 -10.77
N SER A 121 -23.39 10.83 -10.13
CA SER A 121 -21.98 10.96 -9.75
C SER A 121 -21.08 9.94 -10.46
N ARG A 122 -19.76 10.20 -10.52
CA ARG A 122 -18.76 9.23 -11.03
C ARG A 122 -18.55 8.04 -10.08
N ILE A 123 -19.16 8.07 -8.89
CA ILE A 123 -19.02 7.06 -7.84
C ILE A 123 -19.96 5.89 -8.15
N GLY A 124 -19.43 4.86 -8.81
CA GLY A 124 -20.09 3.55 -8.91
C GLY A 124 -19.83 2.66 -7.69
N TYR A 125 -20.51 1.50 -7.63
CA TYR A 125 -20.32 0.49 -6.56
C TYR A 125 -18.87 0.07 -6.35
N LEU A 126 -18.11 -0.04 -7.43
CA LEU A 126 -16.69 -0.37 -7.39
C LEU A 126 -15.87 0.64 -6.56
N HIS A 127 -16.16 1.93 -6.66
CA HIS A 127 -15.48 2.96 -5.87
C HIS A 127 -15.83 2.85 -4.38
N MET A 128 -17.09 2.51 -4.06
CA MET A 128 -17.51 2.27 -2.68
C MET A 128 -16.78 1.07 -2.08
N ILE A 129 -16.62 -0.01 -2.85
CA ILE A 129 -15.88 -1.20 -2.43
C ILE A 129 -14.42 -0.84 -2.13
N TYR A 130 -13.71 -0.21 -3.07
CA TYR A 130 -12.33 0.19 -2.84
C TYR A 130 -12.18 1.17 -1.68
N SER A 131 -13.08 2.16 -1.57
CA SER A 131 -13.06 3.11 -0.45
C SER A 131 -13.27 2.40 0.89
N SER A 132 -14.18 1.42 0.95
CA SER A 132 -14.42 0.61 2.14
C SER A 132 -13.20 -0.21 2.53
N ILE A 133 -12.53 -0.81 1.55
CA ILE A 133 -11.28 -1.55 1.77
C ILE A 133 -10.17 -0.62 2.24
N THR A 134 -10.03 0.58 1.67
CA THR A 134 -9.04 1.58 2.13
C THR A 134 -9.34 2.04 3.55
N ILE A 135 -10.60 2.31 3.90
CA ILE A 135 -11.00 2.70 5.27
C ILE A 135 -10.77 1.55 6.25
N PHE A 136 -10.98 0.30 5.84
CA PHE A 136 -10.69 -0.86 6.69
C PHE A 136 -9.23 -0.89 7.17
N GLY A 137 -8.30 -0.27 6.44
CA GLY A 137 -6.90 -0.14 6.84
C GLY A 137 -6.68 0.66 8.13
N PHE A 138 -7.65 1.44 8.60
CA PHE A 138 -7.57 2.05 9.94
C PHE A 138 -7.63 1.00 11.06
N CYS A 139 -8.35 -0.11 10.88
CA CYS A 139 -8.45 -1.17 11.88
C CYS A 139 -7.07 -1.79 12.23
N PRO A 140 -6.26 -2.29 11.27
CA PRO A 140 -4.92 -2.77 11.57
C PRO A 140 -3.98 -1.66 12.06
N THR A 141 -4.13 -0.40 11.62
CA THR A 141 -3.35 0.71 12.15
C THR A 141 -3.63 0.94 13.64
N ILE A 142 -4.90 1.01 14.04
CA ILE A 142 -5.30 1.19 15.44
C ILE A 142 -4.81 0.01 16.29
N HIS A 143 -4.97 -1.23 15.78
CA HIS A 143 -4.48 -2.41 16.47
C HIS A 143 -2.96 -2.40 16.62
N TRP A 144 -2.22 -2.00 15.60
CA TRP A 144 -0.75 -1.84 15.67
C TRP A 144 -0.33 -0.80 16.72
N VAL A 145 -1.01 0.36 16.77
CA VAL A 145 -0.79 1.39 17.81
C VAL A 145 -1.03 0.82 19.21
N TYR A 146 -2.12 0.09 19.40
CA TYR A 146 -2.45 -0.56 20.67
C TYR A 146 -1.36 -1.53 21.12
N LEU A 147 -0.91 -2.42 20.22
CA LEU A 147 0.11 -3.42 20.53
C LEU A 147 1.47 -2.82 20.93
N HIS A 148 1.79 -1.62 20.44
CA HIS A 148 3.03 -0.91 20.79
C HIS A 148 2.87 0.02 22.00
N GLY A 149 1.76 -0.04 22.74
CA GLY A 149 1.55 0.75 23.95
C GLY A 149 1.06 2.18 23.72
N GLY A 150 0.44 2.45 22.57
CA GLY A 150 -0.25 3.71 22.29
C GLY A 150 0.62 4.80 21.66
N LEU A 151 0.02 5.98 21.47
CA LEU A 151 0.63 7.10 20.75
C LEU A 151 1.80 7.78 21.50
N SER A 152 1.94 7.54 22.80
CA SER A 152 3.06 8.03 23.61
C SER A 152 4.35 7.27 23.37
N ASN A 153 4.29 6.10 22.71
CA ASN A 153 5.48 5.34 22.33
C ASN A 153 6.19 6.05 21.17
N SER A 154 7.47 6.37 21.35
CA SER A 154 8.28 7.10 20.35
C SER A 154 8.38 6.37 19.00
N HIS A 155 8.38 5.03 19.00
CA HIS A 155 8.32 4.22 17.78
C HIS A 155 7.01 4.48 17.04
N VAL A 156 5.89 4.45 17.75
CA VAL A 156 4.57 4.71 17.16
C VAL A 156 4.49 6.14 16.65
N SER A 157 4.86 7.13 17.45
CA SER A 157 4.76 8.55 17.06
C SER A 157 5.59 8.87 15.82
N TYR A 158 6.73 8.20 15.62
CA TYR A 158 7.56 8.38 14.43
C TYR A 158 6.91 7.77 13.18
N TRP A 159 6.57 6.48 13.22
CA TRP A 159 6.09 5.75 12.03
C TRP A 159 4.61 6.03 11.68
N ILE A 160 3.79 6.52 12.62
CA ILE A 160 2.40 6.87 12.33
C ILE A 160 2.29 8.06 11.36
N VAL A 161 3.30 8.93 11.31
CA VAL A 161 3.37 10.05 10.35
C VAL A 161 3.35 9.53 8.92
N ASP A 162 4.08 8.44 8.64
CA ASP A 162 4.10 7.85 7.29
C ASP A 162 2.74 7.32 6.86
N ILE A 163 1.96 6.80 7.82
CA ILE A 163 0.59 6.37 7.58
C ILE A 163 -0.29 7.58 7.25
N PHE A 164 -0.20 8.68 8.01
CA PHE A 164 -0.95 9.90 7.72
C PHE A 164 -0.59 10.50 6.37
N VAL A 165 0.69 10.53 6.00
CA VAL A 165 1.14 11.00 4.68
C VAL A 165 0.55 10.11 3.57
N LEU A 166 0.58 8.78 3.73
CA LEU A 166 -0.02 7.85 2.77
C LEU A 166 -1.53 8.14 2.58
N TYR A 167 -2.30 8.20 3.67
CA TYR A 167 -3.74 8.44 3.57
C TYR A 167 -4.04 9.85 3.04
N GLY A 168 -3.19 10.84 3.34
CA GLY A 168 -3.28 12.17 2.77
C GLY A 168 -3.11 12.16 1.24
N LEU A 169 -2.08 11.46 0.74
CA LEU A 169 -1.85 11.32 -0.71
C LEU A 169 -2.99 10.56 -1.41
N ILE A 170 -3.46 9.44 -0.83
CA ILE A 170 -4.58 8.66 -1.39
C ILE A 170 -5.88 9.48 -1.36
N GLY A 171 -6.15 10.18 -0.25
CA GLY A 171 -7.32 11.03 -0.09
C GLY A 171 -7.32 12.20 -1.07
N ALA A 172 -6.16 12.84 -1.27
CA ALA A 172 -5.99 13.89 -2.28
C ALA A 172 -6.19 13.35 -3.70
N ALA A 173 -5.62 12.17 -4.02
CA ALA A 173 -5.84 11.54 -5.32
C ALA A 173 -7.34 11.31 -5.57
N PHE A 174 -8.03 10.70 -4.61
CA PHE A 174 -9.46 10.42 -4.71
C PHE A 174 -10.30 11.70 -4.82
N PHE A 175 -9.91 12.77 -4.11
CA PHE A 175 -10.53 14.08 -4.25
C PHE A 175 -10.46 14.60 -5.70
N PHE A 176 -9.29 14.58 -6.33
CA PHE A 176 -9.15 14.98 -7.73
C PHE A 176 -10.04 14.11 -8.64
N TYR A 177 -9.96 12.78 -8.48
CA TYR A 177 -10.71 11.83 -9.29
C TYR A 177 -12.24 12.05 -9.26
N VAL A 178 -12.80 12.31 -8.08
CA VAL A 178 -14.24 12.48 -7.87
C VAL A 178 -14.71 13.88 -8.24
N THR A 179 -13.94 14.93 -7.89
CA THR A 179 -14.39 16.31 -8.08
C THR A 179 -14.22 16.82 -9.51
N LEU A 180 -13.30 16.22 -10.28
CA LEU A 180 -12.91 16.66 -11.62
C LEU A 180 -12.32 18.08 -11.64
N ILE A 181 -11.79 18.56 -10.52
CA ILE A 181 -11.07 19.82 -10.43
C ILE A 181 -9.65 19.56 -10.97
N PRO A 182 -9.05 20.44 -11.81
CA PRO A 182 -9.53 21.77 -12.17
C PRO A 182 -10.38 21.85 -13.45
N GLU A 183 -10.49 20.79 -14.26
CA GLU A 183 -11.17 20.84 -15.57
C GLU A 183 -12.67 21.15 -15.46
N ARG A 184 -13.30 20.79 -14.34
CA ARG A 184 -14.68 21.16 -14.03
C ARG A 184 -14.87 22.66 -13.84
N LEU A 185 -13.86 23.35 -13.32
CA LEU A 185 -13.90 24.79 -13.04
C LEU A 185 -13.50 25.61 -14.27
N TYR A 186 -12.58 25.08 -15.08
CA TYR A 186 -12.09 25.75 -16.28
C TYR A 186 -12.10 24.80 -17.49
N PRO A 187 -13.29 24.57 -18.10
CA PRO A 187 -13.41 23.72 -19.28
C PRO A 187 -12.50 24.21 -20.43
N GLY A 188 -11.85 23.29 -21.13
CA GLY A 188 -10.99 23.59 -22.29
C GLY A 188 -9.55 24.00 -21.95
N ARG A 189 -9.23 24.31 -20.68
CA ARG A 189 -7.86 24.71 -20.29
C ARG A 189 -6.95 23.54 -19.95
N PHE A 190 -7.52 22.46 -19.43
CA PHE A 190 -6.78 21.33 -18.88
C PHE A 190 -6.93 20.06 -19.73
N ASP A 191 -7.28 20.21 -21.01
CA ASP A 191 -7.59 19.07 -21.89
C ASP A 191 -6.37 18.19 -22.18
N LEU A 192 -5.16 18.77 -22.18
CA LEU A 192 -3.91 18.06 -22.45
C LEU A 192 -3.06 17.81 -21.19
N VAL A 193 -2.92 18.81 -20.32
CA VAL A 193 -2.04 18.77 -19.15
C VAL A 193 -2.74 19.38 -17.94
N GLY A 194 -2.58 18.75 -16.78
CA GLY A 194 -3.08 19.21 -15.49
C GLY A 194 -4.53 18.82 -15.18
N CYS A 195 -5.14 17.90 -15.94
CA CYS A 195 -6.46 17.38 -15.62
C CYS A 195 -6.45 16.53 -14.33
N SER A 196 -7.61 16.41 -13.68
CA SER A 196 -7.77 15.66 -12.44
C SER A 196 -7.30 14.22 -12.54
N HIS A 197 -7.47 13.58 -13.71
CA HIS A 197 -7.05 12.19 -13.93
C HIS A 197 -5.53 12.06 -13.99
N GLN A 198 -4.81 13.07 -14.48
CA GLN A 198 -3.34 13.11 -14.37
C GLN A 198 -2.90 13.29 -12.92
N TRP A 199 -3.55 14.17 -12.16
CA TRP A 199 -3.28 14.33 -10.73
C TRP A 199 -3.54 13.06 -9.94
N TRP A 200 -4.62 12.33 -10.25
CA TRP A 200 -4.89 10.99 -9.70
C TRP A 200 -3.68 10.06 -9.89
N HIS A 201 -3.17 9.91 -11.11
CA HIS A 201 -2.02 9.05 -11.37
C HIS A 201 -0.74 9.49 -10.64
N VAL A 202 -0.44 10.80 -10.66
CA VAL A 202 0.76 11.34 -9.98
C VAL A 202 0.70 11.09 -8.48
N LEU A 203 -0.44 11.33 -7.85
CA LEU A 203 -0.62 11.17 -6.41
C LEU A 203 -0.65 9.69 -6.00
N VAL A 204 -1.31 8.81 -6.75
CA VAL A 204 -1.30 7.36 -6.49
C VAL A 204 0.11 6.78 -6.65
N LEU A 205 0.85 7.19 -7.68
CA LEU A 205 2.24 6.76 -7.86
C LEU A 205 3.13 7.26 -6.71
N SER A 206 2.96 8.51 -6.31
CA SER A 206 3.69 9.09 -5.18
C SER A 206 3.39 8.35 -3.87
N ALA A 207 2.12 8.04 -3.61
CA ALA A 207 1.69 7.23 -2.47
C ALA A 207 2.33 5.84 -2.47
N MET A 208 2.32 5.15 -3.61
CA MET A 208 2.97 3.85 -3.77
C MET A 208 4.47 3.92 -3.50
N ILE A 209 5.16 4.93 -4.04
CA ILE A 209 6.60 5.10 -3.84
C ILE A 209 6.92 5.40 -2.38
N TYR A 210 6.18 6.34 -1.78
CA TYR A 210 6.35 6.74 -0.40
C TYR A 210 6.15 5.58 0.56
N TRP A 211 5.04 4.85 0.40
CA TRP A 211 4.70 3.72 1.26
C TRP A 211 5.74 2.61 1.17
N GLN A 212 6.20 2.32 -0.04
CA GLN A 212 7.18 1.27 -0.26
C GLN A 212 8.56 1.63 0.30
N ARG A 213 8.94 2.92 0.27
CA ARG A 213 10.15 3.42 0.94
C ARG A 213 10.03 3.31 2.46
N SER A 214 8.95 3.84 3.02
CA SER A 214 8.68 3.82 4.47
C SER A 214 8.67 2.39 5.01
N GLY A 215 8.02 1.44 4.30
CA GLY A 215 8.00 0.04 4.69
C GLY A 215 9.39 -0.62 4.67
N ILE A 216 10.23 -0.31 3.67
CA ILE A 216 11.61 -0.81 3.64
C ILE A 216 12.43 -0.25 4.81
N GLU A 217 12.27 1.02 5.13
CA GLU A 217 12.98 1.68 6.24
C GLU A 217 12.56 1.09 7.60
N LEU A 218 11.26 0.93 7.83
CA LEU A 218 10.73 0.29 9.04
C LEU A 218 11.20 -1.16 9.18
N LEU A 219 11.17 -1.94 8.08
CA LEU A 219 11.67 -3.30 8.10
C LEU A 219 13.18 -3.36 8.35
N SER A 220 13.94 -2.41 7.80
CA SER A 220 15.37 -2.27 8.08
C SER A 220 15.61 -1.97 9.56
N PHE A 221 14.83 -1.07 10.17
CA PHE A 221 14.90 -0.79 11.60
C PHE A 221 14.72 -2.06 12.44
N TYR A 222 13.66 -2.83 12.21
CA TYR A 222 13.41 -4.08 12.94
C TYR A 222 14.51 -5.13 12.76
N ARG A 223 15.12 -5.21 11.57
CA ARG A 223 16.18 -6.20 11.28
C ARG A 223 17.54 -5.82 11.86
N LEU A 224 17.84 -4.53 11.98
CA LEU A 224 19.10 -4.03 12.52
C LEU A 224 19.10 -4.05 14.05
N ASN A 225 17.95 -3.81 14.68
CA ASN A 225 17.81 -3.79 16.12
C ASN A 225 17.22 -5.12 16.65
N LYS A 226 18.10 -6.07 16.98
CA LYS A 226 17.72 -7.43 17.41
C LYS A 226 16.78 -7.47 18.63
N PHE A 227 16.84 -6.47 19.51
CA PHE A 227 16.00 -6.41 20.71
C PHE A 227 14.65 -5.70 20.47
N SER A 228 14.47 -4.98 19.35
CA SER A 228 13.25 -4.19 19.13
C SER A 228 11.97 -5.03 19.15
N CYS A 229 11.97 -6.24 18.57
CA CYS A 229 10.79 -7.10 18.66
C CYS A 229 10.57 -7.66 20.07
N GLN A 230 11.65 -7.99 20.79
CA GLN A 230 11.54 -8.57 22.13
C GLN A 230 11.04 -7.54 23.14
N ASP A 231 11.59 -6.33 23.10
CA ASP A 231 11.17 -5.21 23.93
C ASP A 231 9.70 -4.84 23.68
N THR A 232 9.28 -4.83 22.41
CA THR A 232 7.89 -4.55 22.01
C THR A 232 6.93 -5.62 22.55
N ILE A 233 7.28 -6.91 22.42
CA ILE A 233 6.44 -8.01 22.92
C ILE A 233 6.34 -7.94 24.45
N THR A 234 7.45 -7.70 25.16
CA THR A 234 7.44 -7.57 26.62
C THR A 234 6.57 -6.40 27.10
N GLN A 235 6.64 -5.24 26.45
CA GLN A 235 5.78 -4.09 26.75
C GLN A 235 4.29 -4.40 26.49
N SER A 236 3.97 -5.10 25.39
CA SER A 236 2.58 -5.47 25.08
C SER A 236 1.97 -6.40 26.14
N LEU A 237 2.77 -7.35 26.67
CA LEU A 237 2.35 -8.25 27.73
C LEU A 237 2.13 -7.53 29.07
N GLN A 238 3.01 -6.58 29.43
CA GLN A 238 2.89 -5.76 30.64
C GLN A 238 1.66 -4.84 30.60
N ASN A 239 1.32 -4.31 29.43
CA ASN A 239 0.10 -3.51 29.26
C ASN A 239 -1.16 -4.38 29.40
N ASN A 240 -1.18 -5.59 28.83
CA ASN A 240 -2.34 -6.47 28.96
C ASN A 240 -2.59 -6.94 30.40
N THR A 241 -1.56 -7.05 31.24
CA THR A 241 -1.70 -7.42 32.67
C THR A 241 -2.05 -6.26 33.60
N SER A 242 -1.84 -5.01 33.18
CA SER A 242 -2.20 -3.83 33.99
C SER A 242 -3.65 -3.36 33.81
N TYR A 243 -4.39 -3.98 32.87
CA TYR A 243 -5.82 -3.79 32.66
C TYR A 243 -6.68 -4.99 33.13
N GLN A 244 -6.09 -5.97 33.84
CA GLN A 244 -6.79 -7.02 34.60
C GLN A 244 -6.76 -6.71 36.09
#